data_AF-A0A850QCU3-F1
#
_entry.id   AF-A0A850QCU3-F1
#
_cell.length_a   1.000
_cell.length_b   1.000
_cell.length_c   1.000
_cell.angle_alpha   90.00
_cell.angle_beta   90.00
_cell.angle_gamma   90.00
#
_symmetry.space_group_name_H-M   'P 1'
#
loop_
_entity.id
_entity.type
_entity.pdbx_description
1 polymer ?
#
loop_
_entity_poly.entity_id
_entity_poly.type
_entity_poly.pdbx_seq_one_letter_code
_entity_poly.pdbx_strand_id
1 'polypeptide(L)'
;MREADLYEPVKLYLEGQGYTVKAEIGACDVMAIRGDEPPVIVELKTTFSLALIFQGVERQTVSDFVYVAVPVSSDRGWKLRYKDITRLCRRLGLGLLAVDVKKGSVTAHLDPEDYTPRKNTKRLGRLLREFERRVGDPNTGGTTRKKQVTAYRQDALRCAAYLEGRDPCRPAEVARETGVALAGRIMLHDHYGWFERPQKGLYVLTPKGAADIVTYADEIAALTQTK
;
A
#
# COMPACT_ATOMS: atom_id res chain seq x y z
N MET A 1 9.34 -31.70 -0.57
CA MET A 1 7.97 -31.68 -1.09
C MET A 1 8.04 -31.32 -2.56
N ARG A 2 7.35 -32.08 -3.40
CA ARG A 2 7.24 -31.90 -4.86
C ARG A 2 5.83 -31.42 -5.19
N GLU A 3 5.64 -30.93 -6.40
CA GLU A 3 4.31 -30.47 -6.88
C GLU A 3 3.31 -31.61 -6.94
N ALA A 4 3.75 -32.81 -7.35
CA ALA A 4 2.94 -34.02 -7.33
C ALA A 4 2.39 -34.38 -5.94
N ASP A 5 3.04 -33.95 -4.84
CA ASP A 5 2.54 -34.19 -3.48
C ASP A 5 1.30 -33.33 -3.15
N LEU A 6 1.00 -32.30 -3.96
CA LEU A 6 -0.19 -31.44 -3.82
C LEU A 6 -1.40 -32.00 -4.56
N TYR A 7 -1.19 -32.85 -5.57
CA TYR A 7 -2.24 -33.33 -6.46
C TYR A 7 -3.31 -34.12 -5.72
N GLU A 8 -2.91 -35.14 -4.95
CA GLU A 8 -3.85 -36.05 -4.30
C GLU A 8 -4.82 -35.34 -3.32
N PRO A 9 -4.36 -34.44 -2.42
CA PRO A 9 -5.27 -33.65 -1.60
C PRO A 9 -6.25 -32.79 -2.40
N VAL A 10 -5.80 -32.14 -3.49
CA VAL A 10 -6.65 -31.29 -4.35
C VAL A 10 -7.68 -32.14 -5.09
N LYS A 11 -7.27 -33.30 -5.59
CA LYS A 11 -8.15 -34.28 -6.24
C LYS A 11 -9.27 -34.71 -5.29
N LEU A 12 -8.92 -35.22 -4.10
CA LEU A 12 -9.89 -35.68 -3.12
C LEU A 12 -10.84 -34.56 -2.66
N TYR A 13 -10.33 -33.33 -2.51
CA TYR A 13 -11.14 -32.17 -2.17
C TYR A 13 -12.20 -31.84 -3.23
N LEU A 14 -11.86 -31.94 -4.52
CA LEU A 14 -12.79 -31.69 -5.62
C LEU A 14 -13.72 -32.89 -5.86
N GLU A 15 -13.22 -34.12 -5.80
CA GLU A 15 -14.06 -35.33 -5.91
C GLU A 15 -15.10 -35.40 -4.78
N GLY A 16 -14.76 -34.97 -3.57
CA GLY A 16 -15.70 -34.83 -2.45
C GLY A 16 -16.84 -33.83 -2.71
N GLN A 17 -16.70 -32.97 -3.73
CA GLN A 17 -17.74 -32.02 -4.18
C GLN A 17 -18.47 -32.51 -5.45
N GLY A 18 -18.24 -33.76 -5.87
CA GLY A 18 -18.90 -34.40 -7.00
C GLY A 18 -18.23 -34.17 -8.35
N TYR A 19 -17.00 -33.64 -8.39
CA TYR A 19 -16.25 -33.51 -9.64
C TYR A 19 -15.59 -34.83 -10.05
N THR A 20 -15.49 -35.06 -11.36
CA THR A 20 -14.51 -36.00 -11.93
C THR A 20 -13.22 -35.24 -12.18
N VAL A 21 -12.11 -35.70 -11.61
CA VAL A 21 -10.83 -34.99 -11.63
C VAL A 21 -9.77 -35.77 -12.39
N LYS A 22 -9.00 -35.09 -13.24
CA LYS A 22 -7.84 -35.64 -13.95
C LYS A 22 -6.65 -34.69 -13.85
N ALA A 23 -5.44 -35.26 -13.80
CA ALA A 23 -4.18 -34.53 -13.88
C ALA A 23 -3.75 -34.32 -15.33
N GLU A 24 -2.89 -33.32 -15.56
CA GLU A 24 -2.09 -33.16 -16.79
C GLU A 24 -2.95 -33.12 -18.07
N ILE A 25 -4.09 -32.42 -18.01
CA ILE A 25 -4.95 -32.23 -19.18
C ILE A 25 -4.44 -31.04 -19.99
N GLY A 26 -3.78 -31.34 -21.11
CA GLY A 26 -3.11 -30.32 -21.91
C GLY A 26 -1.97 -29.69 -21.12
N ALA A 27 -2.11 -28.41 -20.78
CA ALA A 27 -1.14 -27.67 -19.98
C ALA A 27 -1.67 -27.30 -18.58
N CYS A 28 -2.76 -27.93 -18.14
CA CYS A 28 -3.35 -27.74 -16.81
C CYS A 28 -2.89 -28.86 -15.88
N ASP A 29 -2.38 -28.51 -14.70
CA ASP A 29 -1.98 -29.52 -13.70
C ASP A 29 -3.18 -30.35 -13.22
N VAL A 30 -4.32 -29.70 -12.95
CA VAL A 30 -5.58 -30.35 -12.57
C VAL A 30 -6.74 -29.75 -13.34
N MET A 31 -7.59 -30.61 -13.89
CA MET A 31 -8.89 -30.23 -14.46
C MET A 31 -10.00 -31.08 -13.83
N ALA A 32 -11.08 -30.43 -13.43
CA ALA A 32 -12.21 -31.04 -12.76
C ALA A 32 -13.53 -30.64 -13.45
N ILE A 33 -14.38 -31.63 -13.73
CA ILE A 33 -15.66 -31.45 -14.44
C ILE A 33 -16.79 -32.03 -13.60
N ARG A 34 -17.92 -31.33 -13.52
CA ARG A 34 -19.14 -31.78 -12.84
C ARG A 34 -20.36 -31.54 -13.74
N GLY A 35 -20.84 -32.62 -14.35
CA GLY A 35 -21.95 -32.54 -15.32
C GLY A 35 -21.62 -31.56 -16.45
N ASP A 36 -22.54 -30.61 -16.69
CA ASP A 36 -22.42 -29.57 -17.72
C ASP A 36 -21.88 -28.22 -17.17
N GLU A 37 -21.40 -28.18 -15.92
CA GLU A 37 -20.79 -26.97 -15.35
C GLU A 37 -19.45 -26.65 -16.03
N PRO A 38 -19.06 -25.36 -16.11
CA PRO A 38 -17.75 -24.98 -16.61
C PRO A 38 -16.61 -25.68 -15.83
N PRO A 39 -15.50 -26.03 -16.50
CA PRO A 39 -14.44 -26.81 -15.88
C PRO A 39 -13.69 -26.00 -14.81
N VAL A 40 -13.41 -26.62 -13.67
CA VAL A 40 -12.50 -26.05 -12.67
C VAL A 40 -11.07 -26.42 -13.04
N ILE A 41 -10.18 -25.42 -13.07
CA ILE A 41 -8.75 -25.62 -13.35
C ILE A 41 -7.95 -25.24 -12.10
N VAL A 42 -6.97 -26.07 -11.73
CA VAL A 42 -6.07 -25.77 -10.61
C VAL A 42 -4.62 -25.90 -11.06
N GLU A 43 -3.84 -24.82 -10.89
CA GLU A 43 -2.38 -24.82 -11.08
C GLU A 43 -1.68 -25.05 -9.73
N LEU A 44 -0.74 -26.00 -9.68
CA LEU A 44 -0.08 -26.47 -8.47
C LEU A 44 1.36 -25.93 -8.40
N LYS A 45 1.74 -25.31 -7.27
CA LYS A 45 3.14 -24.94 -7.03
C LYS A 45 3.54 -25.16 -5.59
N THR A 46 4.78 -25.57 -5.37
CA THR A 46 5.35 -25.67 -4.01
C THR A 46 5.52 -24.31 -3.31
N THR A 47 5.52 -23.21 -4.08
CA THR A 47 5.60 -21.84 -3.55
C THR A 47 4.71 -20.89 -4.34
N PHE A 48 4.15 -19.90 -3.66
CA PHE A 48 3.43 -18.83 -4.33
C PHE A 48 4.42 -17.89 -5.06
N SER A 49 4.35 -17.85 -6.39
CA SER A 49 5.29 -17.15 -7.25
C SER A 49 4.58 -16.42 -8.40
N LEU A 50 5.27 -15.50 -9.08
CA LEU A 50 4.73 -14.85 -10.29
C LEU A 50 4.50 -15.85 -11.43
N ALA A 51 5.34 -16.89 -11.55
CA ALA A 51 5.15 -17.94 -12.55
C ALA A 51 3.78 -18.63 -12.37
N LEU A 52 3.44 -19.01 -11.14
CA LEU A 52 2.13 -19.60 -10.80
C LEU A 52 0.98 -18.64 -11.15
N ILE A 53 1.14 -17.34 -10.88
CA ILE A 53 0.13 -16.35 -11.23
C ILE A 53 -0.04 -16.22 -12.74
N PHE A 54 1.05 -16.21 -13.52
CA PHE A 54 0.95 -16.16 -14.97
C PHE A 54 0.30 -17.40 -15.56
N GLN A 55 0.59 -18.59 -15.02
CA GLN A 55 -0.12 -19.81 -15.39
C GLN A 55 -1.63 -19.68 -15.09
N GLY A 56 -1.99 -19.26 -13.87
CA GLY A 56 -3.41 -19.04 -13.52
C GLY A 56 -4.12 -18.06 -14.45
N VAL A 57 -3.52 -16.90 -14.75
CA VAL A 57 -4.10 -15.91 -15.67
C VAL A 57 -4.25 -16.47 -17.08
N GLU A 58 -3.27 -17.25 -17.56
CA GLU A 58 -3.38 -17.90 -18.88
C GLU A 58 -4.56 -18.88 -18.93
N ARG A 59 -4.83 -19.61 -17.84
CA ARG A 59 -5.99 -20.52 -17.74
C ARG A 59 -7.33 -19.80 -17.72
N GLN A 60 -7.38 -18.53 -17.33
CA GLN A 60 -8.62 -17.76 -17.37
C GLN A 60 -9.15 -17.54 -18.80
N THR A 61 -8.31 -17.75 -19.83
CA THR A 61 -8.74 -17.73 -21.23
C THR A 61 -9.65 -18.90 -21.62
N VAL A 62 -9.68 -19.97 -20.80
CA VAL A 62 -10.44 -21.20 -21.06
C VAL A 62 -11.49 -21.53 -19.99
N SER A 63 -11.42 -20.90 -18.80
CA SER A 63 -12.41 -21.06 -17.73
C SER A 63 -12.41 -19.87 -16.78
N ASP A 64 -13.57 -19.51 -16.25
CA ASP A 64 -13.69 -18.53 -15.17
C ASP A 64 -13.34 -19.12 -13.79
N PHE A 65 -13.34 -20.45 -13.65
CA PHE A 65 -13.11 -21.16 -12.38
C PHE A 65 -11.66 -21.64 -12.25
N VAL A 66 -10.73 -20.70 -12.17
CA VAL A 66 -9.29 -20.98 -12.04
C VAL A 66 -8.80 -20.75 -10.62
N TYR A 67 -8.16 -21.76 -10.05
CA TYR A 67 -7.50 -21.70 -8.76
C TYR A 67 -5.98 -21.85 -8.90
N VAL A 68 -5.25 -21.18 -8.02
CA VAL A 68 -3.84 -21.50 -7.74
C VAL A 68 -3.74 -22.20 -6.39
N ALA A 69 -2.98 -23.29 -6.32
CA ALA A 69 -2.83 -24.08 -5.10
C ALA A 69 -1.37 -24.15 -4.65
N VAL A 70 -1.16 -23.87 -3.36
CA VAL A 70 0.16 -23.91 -2.73
C VAL A 70 0.09 -24.59 -1.36
N PRO A 71 1.17 -25.22 -0.89
CA PRO A 71 1.18 -25.81 0.42
C PRO A 71 1.06 -24.76 1.52
N VAL A 72 0.38 -25.11 2.62
CA VAL A 72 0.46 -24.34 3.87
C VAL A 72 1.90 -24.41 4.35
N SER A 73 2.66 -23.33 4.20
CA SER A 73 4.04 -23.29 4.71
C SER A 73 4.02 -23.48 6.23
N SER A 74 4.90 -24.32 6.77
CA SER A 74 5.08 -24.41 8.23
C SER A 74 5.57 -23.06 8.79
N ASP A 75 4.80 -22.55 9.74
CA ASP A 75 5.04 -21.50 10.75
C ASP A 75 5.54 -20.10 10.36
N ARG A 76 6.20 -19.86 9.21
CA ARG A 76 6.77 -18.52 8.90
C ARG A 76 6.42 -17.91 7.54
N GLY A 77 6.14 -18.69 6.50
CA GLY A 77 6.05 -18.16 5.12
C GLY A 77 4.70 -17.52 4.74
N TRP A 78 3.59 -18.13 5.17
CA TRP A 78 2.24 -17.71 4.78
C TRP A 78 1.75 -16.48 5.55
N LYS A 79 1.98 -16.43 6.87
CA LYS A 79 1.37 -15.39 7.74
C LYS A 79 1.79 -13.96 7.40
N LEU A 80 3.03 -13.74 6.94
CA LEU A 80 3.55 -12.40 6.66
C LEU A 80 3.00 -11.77 5.36
N ARG A 81 2.57 -12.58 4.39
CA ARG A 81 2.11 -12.11 3.06
C ARG A 81 0.72 -12.57 2.68
N TYR A 82 0.04 -13.38 3.50
CA TYR A 82 -1.29 -13.91 3.22
C TYR A 82 -2.29 -12.84 2.75
N LYS A 83 -2.34 -11.68 3.44
CA LYS A 83 -3.23 -10.57 3.04
C LYS A 83 -2.90 -10.01 1.65
N ASP A 84 -1.63 -9.97 1.26
CA ASP A 84 -1.23 -9.48 -0.06
C ASP A 84 -1.51 -10.52 -1.14
N ILE A 85 -1.26 -11.80 -0.86
CA ILE A 85 -1.56 -12.93 -1.75
C ILE A 85 -3.05 -12.95 -2.07
N THR A 86 -3.92 -12.99 -1.05
CA THR A 86 -5.38 -12.99 -1.24
C THR A 86 -5.85 -11.73 -1.99
N ARG A 87 -5.24 -10.56 -1.74
CA ARG A 87 -5.58 -9.33 -2.49
C ARG A 87 -5.15 -9.41 -3.95
N LEU A 88 -4.01 -10.01 -4.25
CA LEU A 88 -3.53 -10.18 -5.62
C LEU A 88 -4.44 -11.15 -6.37
N CYS A 89 -4.68 -12.36 -5.83
CA CYS A 89 -5.58 -13.34 -6.42
C CYS A 89 -6.97 -12.74 -6.67
N ARG A 90 -7.55 -12.04 -5.67
CA ARG A 90 -8.84 -11.36 -5.85
C ARG A 90 -8.79 -10.32 -6.97
N ARG A 91 -7.73 -9.52 -7.05
CA ARG A 91 -7.57 -8.51 -8.11
C ARG A 91 -7.50 -9.09 -9.51
N LEU A 92 -7.08 -10.34 -9.62
CA LEU A 92 -6.93 -11.07 -10.87
C LEU A 92 -8.11 -12.02 -11.12
N GLY A 93 -9.09 -12.11 -10.22
CA GLY A 93 -10.18 -13.08 -10.30
C GLY A 93 -9.74 -14.54 -10.18
N LEU A 94 -8.60 -14.80 -9.55
CA LEU A 94 -8.10 -16.15 -9.30
C LEU A 94 -8.55 -16.64 -7.92
N GLY A 95 -8.95 -17.91 -7.84
CA GLY A 95 -9.13 -18.62 -6.59
C GLY A 95 -7.79 -18.99 -5.94
N LEU A 96 -7.80 -19.23 -4.63
CA LEU A 96 -6.63 -19.60 -3.85
C LEU A 96 -6.93 -20.80 -2.94
N LEU A 97 -6.24 -21.90 -3.19
CA LEU A 97 -6.28 -23.10 -2.35
C LEU A 97 -5.00 -23.21 -1.52
N ALA A 98 -5.16 -23.50 -0.22
CA ALA A 98 -4.05 -23.94 0.63
C ALA A 98 -4.12 -25.45 0.82
N VAL A 99 -2.99 -26.11 0.63
CA VAL A 99 -2.90 -27.57 0.77
C VAL A 99 -2.09 -27.91 2.02
N ASP A 100 -2.71 -28.52 3.03
CA ASP A 100 -2.00 -29.15 4.14
C ASP A 100 -1.67 -30.59 3.74
N VAL A 101 -0.53 -30.78 3.09
CA VAL A 101 -0.08 -32.10 2.60
C VAL A 101 0.04 -33.13 3.74
N LYS A 102 0.39 -32.69 4.97
CA LYS A 102 0.54 -33.61 6.10
C LYS A 102 -0.81 -34.13 6.59
N LYS A 103 -1.84 -33.28 6.58
CA LYS A 103 -3.20 -33.65 6.96
C LYS A 103 -4.04 -34.18 5.80
N GLY A 104 -3.55 -34.04 4.56
CA GLY A 104 -4.31 -34.37 3.35
C GLY A 104 -5.54 -33.48 3.15
N SER A 105 -5.52 -32.24 3.64
CA SER A 105 -6.67 -31.34 3.59
C SER A 105 -6.41 -30.09 2.74
N VAL A 106 -7.49 -29.54 2.18
CA VAL A 106 -7.47 -28.33 1.37
C VAL A 106 -8.38 -27.28 1.98
N THR A 107 -7.95 -26.02 1.98
CA THR A 107 -8.76 -24.87 2.38
C THR A 107 -8.85 -23.88 1.23
N ALA A 108 -10.07 -23.57 0.78
CA ALA A 108 -10.31 -22.47 -0.14
C ALA A 108 -10.30 -21.14 0.63
N HIS A 109 -9.30 -20.31 0.37
CA HIS A 109 -9.15 -18.99 0.99
C HIS A 109 -9.80 -17.87 0.19
N LEU A 110 -10.04 -18.14 -1.08
CA LEU A 110 -10.66 -17.25 -2.03
C LEU A 110 -11.21 -18.10 -3.18
N ASP A 111 -12.45 -17.88 -3.55
CA ASP A 111 -13.01 -18.39 -4.79
C ASP A 111 -12.77 -17.40 -5.93
N PRO A 112 -12.61 -17.87 -7.18
CA PRO A 112 -12.49 -16.99 -8.33
C PRO A 112 -13.78 -16.19 -8.49
N GLU A 113 -13.63 -14.87 -8.65
CA GLU A 113 -14.74 -13.93 -8.83
C GLU A 113 -14.25 -12.73 -9.64
N ASP A 114 -15.15 -12.12 -10.42
CA ASP A 114 -14.87 -10.85 -11.09
C ASP A 114 -14.49 -9.76 -10.08
N TYR A 115 -13.47 -8.97 -10.40
CA TYR A 115 -13.01 -7.91 -9.51
C TYR A 115 -13.00 -6.53 -10.16
N THR A 116 -13.82 -5.65 -9.59
CA THR A 116 -13.76 -4.20 -9.87
C THR A 116 -13.09 -3.47 -8.70
N PRO A 117 -11.90 -2.87 -8.88
CA PRO A 117 -11.22 -2.14 -7.81
C PRO A 117 -12.02 -0.93 -7.30
N ARG A 118 -12.34 -0.92 -6.00
CA ARG A 118 -12.93 0.28 -5.36
C ARG A 118 -11.91 1.40 -5.24
N LYS A 119 -12.20 2.54 -5.87
CA LYS A 119 -11.37 3.76 -5.78
C LYS A 119 -11.49 4.39 -4.38
N ASN A 120 -10.35 4.81 -3.82
CA ASN A 120 -10.31 5.59 -2.58
C ASN A 120 -10.29 7.09 -2.88
N THR A 121 -11.47 7.64 -3.18
CA THR A 121 -11.66 9.06 -3.56
C THR A 121 -11.20 10.02 -2.46
N LYS A 122 -11.38 9.67 -1.19
CA LYS A 122 -10.89 10.45 -0.05
C LYS A 122 -9.36 10.57 -0.05
N ARG A 123 -8.65 9.46 -0.29
CA ARG A 123 -7.19 9.45 -0.40
C ARG A 123 -6.73 10.25 -1.62
N LEU A 124 -7.39 10.08 -2.76
CA LEU A 124 -7.11 10.86 -3.97
C LEU A 124 -7.24 12.37 -3.70
N GLY A 125 -8.35 12.81 -3.10
CA GLY A 125 -8.54 14.23 -2.78
C GLY A 125 -7.50 14.79 -1.80
N ARG A 126 -6.97 13.97 -0.88
CA ARG A 126 -5.85 14.39 -0.01
C ARG A 126 -4.55 14.57 -0.81
N LEU A 127 -4.26 13.67 -1.75
CA LEU A 127 -3.09 13.76 -2.61
C LEU A 127 -3.16 14.98 -3.53
N LEU A 128 -4.33 15.26 -4.11
CA LEU A 128 -4.55 16.44 -4.96
C LEU A 128 -4.34 17.75 -4.18
N ARG A 129 -4.91 17.86 -2.97
CA ARG A 129 -4.69 19.05 -2.12
C ARG A 129 -3.23 19.23 -1.70
N GLU A 130 -2.53 18.14 -1.43
CA GLU A 130 -1.09 18.20 -1.14
C GLU A 130 -0.31 18.67 -2.37
N PHE A 131 -0.66 18.18 -3.57
CA PHE A 131 -0.04 18.59 -4.83
C PHE A 131 -0.30 20.07 -5.13
N GLU A 132 -1.56 20.52 -5.07
CA GLU A 132 -1.95 21.91 -5.34
C GLU A 132 -1.31 22.92 -4.38
N ARG A 133 -1.19 22.55 -3.10
CA ARG A 133 -0.61 23.45 -2.09
C ARG A 133 0.92 23.43 -2.06
N ARG A 134 1.55 22.40 -2.61
CA ARG A 134 3.00 22.30 -2.65
C ARG A 134 3.53 23.25 -3.72
N VAL A 135 4.42 24.14 -3.31
CA VAL A 135 5.10 25.05 -4.24
C VAL A 135 6.32 24.35 -4.80
N GLY A 136 6.45 24.38 -6.14
CA GLY A 136 7.55 23.74 -6.86
C GLY A 136 7.59 22.21 -6.68
N ASP A 137 8.74 21.62 -7.02
CA ASP A 137 9.02 20.20 -6.79
C ASP A 137 10.25 20.02 -5.88
N PRO A 138 10.09 20.26 -4.56
CA PRO A 138 11.21 20.29 -3.61
C PRO A 138 11.77 18.89 -3.28
N ASN A 139 11.21 17.82 -3.84
CA ASN A 139 11.61 16.46 -3.50
C ASN A 139 12.13 15.72 -4.74
N THR A 140 13.36 15.22 -4.66
CA THR A 140 13.87 14.26 -5.64
C THR A 140 13.50 12.83 -5.23
N GLY A 141 12.84 12.10 -6.14
CA GLY A 141 12.49 10.70 -5.94
C GLY A 141 13.70 9.81 -5.63
N GLY A 142 13.51 8.77 -4.82
CA GLY A 142 14.55 7.79 -4.50
C GLY A 142 15.59 8.23 -3.45
N THR A 143 15.50 9.46 -2.92
CA THR A 143 16.38 9.91 -1.84
C THR A 143 15.88 9.42 -0.47
N THR A 144 16.77 8.82 0.33
CA THR A 144 16.45 8.31 1.68
C THR A 144 17.04 9.17 2.80
N ARG A 145 18.01 10.04 2.48
CA ARG A 145 18.74 10.85 3.46
C ARG A 145 18.14 12.25 3.69
N LYS A 146 17.45 12.83 2.70
CA LYS A 146 16.79 14.14 2.85
C LYS A 146 15.36 13.96 3.37
N LYS A 147 14.97 14.78 4.35
CA LYS A 147 13.59 14.80 4.86
C LYS A 147 12.67 15.38 3.78
N GLN A 148 11.55 14.71 3.52
CA GLN A 148 10.59 15.15 2.51
C GLN A 148 9.99 16.52 2.88
N VAL A 149 9.96 17.42 1.89
CA VAL A 149 9.33 18.73 1.95
C VAL A 149 7.89 18.62 1.45
N THR A 150 6.96 18.56 2.39
CA THR A 150 5.51 18.55 2.12
C THR A 150 4.96 19.98 2.11
N ALA A 151 3.73 20.17 1.61
CA ALA A 151 3.06 21.47 1.71
C ALA A 151 2.93 21.92 3.19
N TYR A 152 2.71 20.98 4.11
CA TYR A 152 2.74 21.26 5.55
C TYR A 152 4.12 21.76 6.03
N ARG A 153 5.22 21.13 5.57
CA ARG A 153 6.58 21.60 5.92
C ARG A 153 6.84 22.98 5.35
N GLN A 154 6.43 23.25 4.12
CA GLN A 154 6.54 24.57 3.50
C GLN A 154 5.79 25.64 4.32
N ASP A 155 4.58 25.34 4.78
CA ASP A 155 3.83 26.24 5.66
C ASP A 155 4.51 26.43 7.02
N ALA A 156 5.10 25.37 7.60
CA ALA A 156 5.89 25.49 8.81
C ALA A 156 7.17 26.32 8.60
N LEU A 157 7.83 26.19 7.45
CA LEU A 157 9.00 26.98 7.08
C LEU A 157 8.65 28.46 6.91
N ARG A 158 7.50 28.79 6.29
CA ARG A 158 6.99 30.17 6.23
C ARG A 158 6.79 30.77 7.62
N CYS A 159 6.15 30.03 8.53
CA CYS A 159 5.97 30.45 9.92
C CYS A 159 7.31 30.62 10.64
N ALA A 160 8.23 29.67 10.48
CA ALA A 160 9.54 29.69 11.13
C ALA A 160 10.40 30.86 10.64
N ALA A 161 10.47 31.08 9.32
CA ALA A 161 11.18 32.20 8.71
C ALA A 161 10.57 33.55 9.13
N TYR A 162 9.24 33.64 9.30
CA TYR A 162 8.62 34.86 9.81
C TYR A 162 9.04 35.18 11.24
N LEU A 163 9.16 34.18 12.12
CA LEU A 163 9.54 34.35 13.53
C LEU A 163 11.05 34.58 13.75
N GLU A 164 11.89 34.36 12.75
CA GLU A 164 13.34 34.51 12.89
C GLU A 164 13.72 35.94 13.30
N GLY A 165 14.45 36.07 14.41
CA GLY A 165 14.93 37.35 14.92
C GLY A 165 13.85 38.30 15.47
N ARG A 166 12.60 37.83 15.64
CA ARG A 166 11.49 38.64 16.16
C ARG A 166 11.17 38.36 17.62
N ASP A 167 10.53 39.35 18.25
CA ASP A 167 9.86 39.17 19.54
C ASP A 167 8.68 38.18 19.44
N PRO A 168 8.21 37.61 20.57
CA PRO A 168 7.11 36.64 20.57
C PRO A 168 5.84 37.14 19.84
N CYS A 169 5.45 36.46 18.77
CA CYS A 169 4.30 36.85 17.93
C CYS A 169 3.04 36.04 18.24
N ARG A 170 1.87 36.63 17.96
CA ARG A 170 0.58 35.93 18.03
C ARG A 170 0.34 35.09 16.77
N PRO A 171 -0.28 33.90 16.85
CA PRO A 171 -0.61 33.09 15.68
C PRO A 171 -1.43 33.80 14.58
N ALA A 172 -2.33 34.69 14.97
CA ALA A 172 -3.13 35.46 14.01
C ALA A 172 -2.27 36.42 13.19
N GLU A 173 -1.23 36.99 13.80
CA GLU A 173 -0.26 37.84 13.11
C GLU A 173 0.57 37.02 12.12
N VAL A 174 1.13 35.89 12.58
CA VAL A 174 1.90 34.98 11.71
C VAL A 174 1.05 34.53 10.52
N ALA A 175 -0.21 34.15 10.73
CA ALA A 175 -1.11 33.74 9.65
C ALA A 175 -1.35 34.86 8.63
N ARG A 176 -1.56 36.10 9.10
CA ARG A 176 -1.81 37.27 8.25
C ARG A 176 -0.61 37.60 7.38
N GLU A 177 0.60 37.59 7.95
CA GLU A 177 1.82 38.01 7.25
C GLU A 177 2.36 36.93 6.32
N THR A 178 2.25 35.66 6.70
CA THR A 178 2.75 34.53 5.90
C THR A 178 1.74 34.00 4.89
N GLY A 179 0.46 34.35 5.02
CA GLY A 179 -0.64 33.74 4.27
C GLY A 179 -1.00 32.32 4.74
N VAL A 180 -0.35 31.81 5.78
CA VAL A 180 -0.58 30.46 6.30
C VAL A 180 -1.77 30.47 7.26
N ALA A 181 -2.97 30.23 6.73
CA ALA A 181 -4.21 30.22 7.52
C ALA A 181 -4.18 29.29 8.75
N LEU A 182 -3.38 28.21 8.70
CA LEU A 182 -3.23 27.23 9.78
C LEU A 182 -2.03 27.49 10.70
N ALA A 183 -1.39 28.66 10.66
CA ALA A 183 -0.16 28.95 11.40
C ALA A 183 -0.26 28.59 12.89
N GLY A 184 -1.37 28.93 13.55
CA GLY A 184 -1.57 28.60 14.96
C GLY A 184 -1.61 27.10 15.26
N ARG A 185 -2.22 26.30 14.38
CA ARG A 185 -2.24 24.84 14.54
C ARG A 185 -0.85 24.25 14.28
N ILE A 186 -0.12 24.78 13.30
CA ILE A 186 1.23 24.34 12.96
C ILE A 186 2.18 24.57 14.14
N MET A 187 2.17 25.79 14.70
CA MET A 187 3.03 26.14 15.83
C MET A 187 2.61 25.44 17.12
N LEU A 188 1.32 25.16 17.31
CA LEU A 188 0.85 24.41 18.49
C LEU A 188 1.24 22.93 18.46
N HIS A 189 1.12 22.26 17.30
CA HIS A 189 1.48 20.84 17.19
C HIS A 189 2.98 20.61 17.12
N ASP A 190 3.72 21.58 16.55
CA ASP A 190 5.17 21.60 16.44
C ASP A 190 5.80 20.23 16.11
N HIS A 191 5.37 19.63 15.01
CA HIS A 191 5.87 18.32 14.56
C HIS A 191 7.39 18.29 14.32
N TYR A 192 8.05 19.44 14.26
CA TYR A 192 9.47 19.57 13.93
C TYR A 192 10.33 20.04 15.11
N GLY A 193 9.74 20.54 16.21
CA GLY A 193 10.49 21.11 17.32
C GLY A 193 11.01 22.53 17.04
N TRP A 194 10.35 23.27 16.14
CA TRP A 194 10.77 24.59 15.67
C TRP A 194 10.17 25.73 16.49
N PHE A 195 9.10 25.48 17.24
CA PHE A 195 8.34 26.56 17.89
C PHE A 195 8.27 26.33 19.39
N GLU A 196 8.43 27.39 20.16
CA GLU A 196 8.16 27.35 21.59
C GLU A 196 7.21 28.47 22.00
N ARG A 197 6.56 28.27 23.15
CA ARG A 197 5.48 29.10 23.63
C ARG A 197 5.88 29.72 24.98
N PRO A 198 6.61 30.85 24.97
CA PRO A 198 7.07 31.49 26.21
C PRO A 198 5.91 32.02 27.05
N GLN A 199 4.79 32.39 26.42
CA GLN A 199 3.58 32.86 27.09
C GLN A 199 2.32 32.36 26.38
N LYS A 200 1.19 32.42 27.07
CA LYS A 200 -0.10 31.96 26.54
C LYS A 200 -0.46 32.72 25.25
N GLY A 201 -0.26 32.07 24.10
CA GLY A 201 -0.70 32.59 22.79
C GLY A 201 0.38 33.38 22.07
N LEU A 202 1.61 33.38 22.58
CA LEU A 202 2.79 33.96 21.94
C LEU A 202 3.78 32.85 21.61
N TYR A 203 4.38 32.93 20.43
CA TYR A 203 5.33 31.93 19.91
C TYR A 203 6.63 32.59 19.47
N VAL A 204 7.73 31.88 19.70
CA VAL A 204 9.06 32.21 19.17
C VAL A 204 9.68 30.99 18.51
N LEU A 205 10.74 31.22 17.75
CA LEU A 205 11.54 30.18 17.13
C LEU A 205 12.50 29.56 18.15
N THR A 206 12.58 28.24 18.20
CA THR A 206 13.58 27.54 19.02
C THR A 206 14.98 27.61 18.37
N PRO A 207 16.07 27.36 19.12
CA PRO A 207 17.40 27.24 18.52
C PRO A 207 17.47 26.17 17.42
N LYS A 208 16.70 25.09 17.55
CA LYS A 208 16.57 24.06 16.52
C LYS A 208 15.86 24.59 15.28
N GLY A 209 14.77 25.33 15.47
CA GLY A 209 14.06 26.01 14.38
C GLY A 209 15.00 26.93 13.60
N ALA A 210 15.80 27.73 14.29
CA ALA A 210 16.80 28.61 13.70
C ALA A 210 17.86 27.85 12.88
N ALA A 211 18.36 26.72 13.38
CA ALA A 211 19.31 25.90 12.63
C ALA A 211 18.68 25.21 11.40
N ASP A 212 17.45 24.73 11.53
CA ASP A 212 16.76 24.02 10.44
C ASP A 212 16.35 24.99 9.32
N ILE A 213 15.93 26.23 9.60
CA ILE A 213 15.61 27.19 8.52
C ILE A 213 16.84 27.54 7.65
N VAL A 214 18.05 27.56 8.23
CA VAL A 214 19.30 27.67 7.45
C VAL A 214 19.49 26.46 6.55
N THR A 215 19.18 25.26 7.06
CA THR A 215 19.25 24.02 6.28
C THR A 215 18.25 24.00 5.10
N TYR A 216 17.11 24.68 5.25
CA TYR A 216 16.06 24.80 4.22
C TYR A 216 16.06 26.17 3.53
N ALA A 217 17.18 26.91 3.53
CA ALA A 217 17.25 28.26 2.98
C ALA A 217 16.81 28.33 1.51
N ASP A 218 17.26 27.38 0.68
CA ASP A 218 16.86 27.28 -0.74
C ASP A 218 15.35 27.10 -0.90
N GLU A 219 14.73 26.29 -0.03
CA GLU A 219 13.28 26.06 -0.06
C GLU A 219 12.52 27.31 0.37
N ILE A 220 12.97 27.99 1.43
CA ILE A 220 12.37 29.25 1.88
C ILE A 220 12.44 30.31 0.76
N ALA A 221 13.57 30.40 0.08
CA ALA A 221 13.75 31.31 -1.06
C ALA A 221 12.81 30.98 -2.23
N ALA A 222 12.53 29.71 -2.50
CA ALA A 222 11.55 29.31 -3.51
C ALA A 222 10.11 29.69 -3.11
N LEU A 223 9.77 29.64 -1.82
CA LEU A 223 8.43 29.96 -1.30
C LEU A 223 8.09 31.46 -1.36
N THR A 224 9.08 32.34 -1.40
CA THR A 224 8.90 33.80 -1.46
C THR A 224 8.81 34.34 -2.88
N GLN A 225 9.39 33.63 -3.87
CA GLN A 225 9.38 34.02 -5.28
C GLN A 225 8.04 33.76 -6.00
N THR A 226 7.09 33.06 -5.36
CA THR A 226 5.79 32.70 -5.95
C THR A 226 4.65 33.68 -5.61
N LYS A 227 4.97 34.93 -5.22
CA LYS A 227 3.97 35.99 -4.98
C LYS A 227 3.79 36.87 -6.21
#